data_AF-A0A815XBR4-F1
#
_entry.id   AF-A0A815XBR4-F1
#
_cell.length_a   1.000
_cell.length_b   1.000
_cell.length_c   1.000
_cell.angle_alpha   90.00
_cell.angle_beta   90.00
_cell.angle_gamma   90.00
#
_symmetry.space_group_name_H-M   'P 1'
#
loop_
_entity.id
_entity.type
_entity.pdbx_description
1 polymer ?
#
loop_
_entity_poly.entity_id
_entity_poly.type
_entity_poly.pdbx_seq_one_letter_code
_entity_poly.pdbx_strand_id
1 'polypeptide(L)'
;MSDQRPRYEQQMSEVFQRTQQFEKKRLDFFKEMFDEYEKVLDLNNNPMLKKMHDDYQQALQMHDSQQDITWWDQNYGSHIKYEFFERLPN
;
A
#
# COMPACT_ATOMS: atom_id res chain seq x y z
N MET A 1 -1.91 69.11 -3.69
CA MET A 1 -2.61 68.14 -4.57
C MET A 1 -1.65 67.13 -5.22
N SER A 2 -0.36 67.43 -5.41
CA SER A 2 0.63 66.52 -6.04
C SER A 2 1.15 65.38 -5.13
N ASP A 3 1.08 65.54 -3.81
CA ASP A 3 1.71 64.62 -2.85
C ASP A 3 0.85 63.39 -2.46
N GLN A 4 -0.34 63.26 -3.05
CA GLN A 4 -1.28 62.17 -2.73
C GLN A 4 -1.00 60.88 -3.51
N ARG A 5 -0.49 60.97 -4.75
CA ARG A 5 -0.19 59.78 -5.56
C ARG A 5 0.96 58.94 -4.99
N PRO A 6 2.13 59.52 -4.63
CA PRO A 6 3.24 58.72 -4.10
C PRO A 6 2.86 58.01 -2.81
N ARG A 7 2.11 58.69 -1.93
CA ARG A 7 1.63 58.11 -0.67
C ARG A 7 0.64 56.96 -0.89
N TYR A 8 -0.26 57.10 -1.87
CA TYR A 8 -1.19 56.04 -2.25
C TYR A 8 -0.47 54.83 -2.85
N GLU A 9 0.47 55.04 -3.78
CA GLU A 9 1.27 53.99 -4.41
C GLU A 9 2.08 53.19 -3.37
N GLN A 10 2.65 53.89 -2.39
CA GLN A 10 3.37 53.25 -1.28
C GLN A 10 2.43 52.39 -0.42
N GLN A 11 1.29 52.94 0.01
CA GLN A 11 0.30 52.20 0.81
C GLN A 11 -0.25 50.98 0.08
N MET A 12 -0.53 51.10 -1.22
CA MET A 12 -1.01 50.00 -2.04
C MET A 12 0.05 48.90 -2.20
N SER A 13 1.32 49.29 -2.35
CA SER A 13 2.45 48.36 -2.42
C SER A 13 2.64 47.58 -1.10
N GLU A 14 2.46 48.24 0.05
CA GLU A 14 2.51 47.56 1.35
C GLU A 14 1.40 46.52 1.51
N VAL A 15 0.16 46.86 1.14
CA VAL A 15 -0.97 45.91 1.15
C VAL A 15 -0.67 44.74 0.20
N PHE A 16 -0.19 45.04 -1.01
CA PHE A 16 0.15 44.03 -2.00
C PHE A 16 1.24 43.08 -1.50
N GLN A 17 2.32 43.60 -0.91
CA GLN A 17 3.38 42.77 -0.34
C GLN A 17 2.87 41.87 0.79
N ARG A 18 1.99 42.37 1.66
CA ARG A 18 1.36 41.54 2.69
C ARG A 18 0.55 40.40 2.06
N THR A 19 -0.29 40.69 1.07
CA THR A 19 -1.07 39.66 0.36
C THR A 19 -0.17 38.62 -0.30
N GLN A 20 0.92 39.04 -0.94
CA GLN A 20 1.90 38.13 -1.55
C GLN A 20 2.56 37.21 -0.51
N GLN A 21 2.86 37.72 0.70
CA GLN A 21 3.41 36.89 1.79
C GLN A 21 2.40 35.86 2.29
N PHE A 22 1.12 36.23 2.40
CA PHE A 22 0.06 35.27 2.76
C PHE A 22 -0.11 34.21 1.68
N GLU A 23 -0.14 34.61 0.40
CA GLU A 23 -0.28 33.67 -0.70
C GLU A 23 0.90 32.71 -0.78
N LYS A 24 2.13 33.21 -0.57
CA LYS A 24 3.32 32.36 -0.50
C LYS A 24 3.18 31.29 0.57
N LYS A 25 2.75 31.65 1.79
CA LYS A 25 2.51 30.66 2.86
C LYS A 25 1.47 29.61 2.47
N ARG A 26 0.39 30.03 1.79
CA ARG A 26 -0.66 29.11 1.30
C ARG A 26 -0.09 28.12 0.28
N LEU A 27 0.73 28.61 -0.66
CA LEU A 27 1.34 27.78 -1.69
C LEU A 27 2.38 26.81 -1.11
N ASP A 28 3.22 27.28 -0.19
CA ASP A 28 4.20 26.44 0.50
C ASP A 28 3.48 25.34 1.30
N PHE A 29 2.40 25.67 2.00
CA PHE A 29 1.56 24.69 2.69
C PHE A 29 0.97 23.64 1.73
N PHE A 30 0.42 24.07 0.58
CA PHE A 30 -0.10 23.12 -0.39
C PHE A 30 0.97 22.16 -0.90
N LYS A 31 2.19 22.67 -1.13
CA LYS A 31 3.30 21.84 -1.58
C LYS A 31 3.67 20.79 -0.52
N GLU A 32 3.77 21.19 0.74
CA GLU A 32 4.05 20.26 1.85
C GLU A 32 2.94 19.21 2.00
N MET A 33 1.68 19.61 1.90
CA MET A 33 0.54 18.72 1.97
C MET A 33 0.53 17.70 0.81
N PHE A 34 0.85 18.13 -0.42
CA PHE A 34 0.95 17.20 -1.55
C PHE A 34 2.11 16.21 -1.39
N ASP A 35 3.26 16.66 -0.86
CA ASP A 35 4.40 15.78 -0.56
C ASP A 35 4.05 14.74 0.52
N GLU A 36 3.23 15.11 1.51
CA GLU A 36 2.72 14.19 2.52
C GLU A 36 1.74 13.17 1.92
N TYR A 37 0.85 13.58 1.02
CA TYR A 37 -0.06 12.67 0.33
C TYR A 37 0.67 11.68 -0.56
N GLU A 38 1.72 12.11 -1.27
CA GLU A 38 2.54 11.23 -2.09
C GLU A 38 3.15 10.09 -1.25
N LYS A 39 3.66 10.40 -0.06
CA LYS A 39 4.25 9.39 0.85
C LYS A 39 3.24 8.33 1.32
N VAL A 40 1.99 8.73 1.54
CA VAL A 40 0.93 7.80 1.97
C VAL A 40 0.43 6.95 0.79
N LEU A 41 0.46 7.50 -0.42
CA LEU A 41 0.07 6.80 -1.65
C LEU A 41 1.18 5.90 -2.22
N ASP A 42 2.42 6.02 -1.75
CA ASP A 42 3.51 5.14 -2.14
C ASP A 42 3.36 3.74 -1.52
N LEU A 43 2.51 2.93 -2.15
CA LEU A 43 2.26 1.54 -1.80
C LEU A 43 3.43 0.62 -2.16
N ASN A 44 4.32 1.03 -3.05
CA ASN A 44 5.46 0.22 -3.49
C ASN A 44 6.52 0.08 -2.39
N ASN A 45 6.69 1.12 -1.58
CA ASN A 45 7.62 1.11 -0.45
C ASN A 45 6.98 0.65 0.87
N ASN A 46 5.71 0.21 0.85
CA ASN A 46 5.05 -0.25 2.07
C ASN A 46 5.60 -1.65 2.48
N PRO A 47 6.33 -1.76 3.61
CA PRO A 47 6.95 -3.02 4.02
C PRO A 47 5.93 -4.12 4.32
N MET A 48 4.70 -3.74 4.73
CA MET A 48 3.62 -4.68 4.99
C MET A 48 3.12 -5.32 3.68
N LEU A 49 2.94 -4.53 2.62
CA LEU A 49 2.52 -5.04 1.31
C LEU A 49 3.60 -5.94 0.69
N LYS A 50 4.87 -5.54 0.81
CA LYS A 50 5.99 -6.37 0.36
C LYS A 50 6.04 -7.70 1.11
N LYS A 51 5.94 -7.67 2.44
CA LYS A 51 5.89 -8.89 3.26
C LYS A 51 4.70 -9.79 2.87
N MET A 52 3.51 -9.22 2.69
CA MET A 52 2.33 -9.99 2.28
C MET A 52 2.53 -10.66 0.92
N HIS A 53 3.16 -9.96 -0.03
CA HIS A 53 3.51 -10.52 -1.33
C HIS A 53 4.56 -11.64 -1.19
N ASP A 54 5.61 -11.44 -0.39
CA ASP A 54 6.65 -12.45 -0.16
C ASP A 54 6.08 -13.70 0.54
N ASP A 55 5.22 -13.52 1.56
CA ASP A 55 4.52 -14.61 2.24
C ASP A 55 3.64 -15.40 1.25
N TYR A 56 2.95 -14.72 0.33
CA TYR A 56 2.15 -15.37 -0.72
C TYR A 56 3.00 -16.18 -1.70
N GLN A 57 4.13 -15.63 -2.16
CA GLN A 57 5.07 -16.34 -3.02
C GLN A 57 5.65 -17.58 -2.32
N GLN A 58 5.99 -17.45 -1.04
CA GLN A 58 6.46 -18.57 -0.24
C GLN A 58 5.39 -19.66 -0.12
N ALA A 59 4.13 -19.29 0.14
CA ALA A 59 3.03 -20.25 0.20
C ALA A 59 2.85 -21.02 -1.12
N LEU A 60 3.02 -20.35 -2.27
CA LEU A 60 3.01 -21.01 -3.57
C LEU A 60 4.19 -21.96 -3.77
N GLN A 61 5.39 -21.58 -3.33
CA GLN A 61 6.58 -22.43 -3.43
C GLN A 61 6.52 -23.65 -2.51
N MET A 62 5.84 -23.52 -1.37
CA MET A 62 5.63 -24.63 -0.44
C MET A 62 4.57 -25.63 -0.93
N HIS A 63 3.84 -25.33 -2.00
CA HIS A 63 2.89 -26.27 -2.57
C HIS A 63 3.64 -27.46 -3.19
N ASP A 64 3.49 -28.64 -2.60
CA ASP A 64 4.04 -29.90 -3.11
C ASP A 64 2.90 -30.83 -3.52
N SER A 65 2.67 -30.91 -4.84
CA SER A 65 1.65 -31.79 -5.40
C SER A 65 1.91 -33.27 -5.13
N GLN A 66 3.16 -33.70 -4.95
CA GLN A 66 3.49 -35.09 -4.64
C GLN A 66 3.14 -35.44 -3.20
N GLN A 67 3.35 -34.50 -2.27
CA GLN A 67 2.89 -34.63 -0.88
C GLN A 67 1.37 -34.78 -0.83
N ASP A 68 0.63 -33.96 -1.59
CA ASP A 68 -0.83 -34.00 -1.65
C ASP A 68 -1.34 -35.34 -2.24
N ILE A 69 -0.74 -35.82 -3.33
CA ILE A 69 -1.06 -37.13 -3.94
C ILE A 69 -0.80 -38.27 -2.96
N THR A 70 0.34 -38.22 -2.24
CA THR A 70 0.70 -39.25 -1.26
C THR A 70 -0.27 -39.25 -0.09
N TRP A 71 -0.64 -38.07 0.42
CA TRP A 71 -1.65 -37.93 1.46
C TRP A 71 -3.01 -38.48 1.00
N TRP A 72 -3.42 -38.18 -0.24
CA TRP A 72 -4.67 -38.69 -0.78
C TRP A 72 -4.69 -40.21 -0.89
N ASP A 73 -3.62 -40.83 -1.43
CA ASP A 73 -3.51 -42.28 -1.56
C ASP A 73 -3.48 -42.98 -0.19
N GLN A 74 -2.86 -42.36 0.82
CA GLN A 74 -2.87 -42.92 2.18
C GLN A 74 -4.26 -42.87 2.84
N ASN A 75 -5.06 -41.84 2.58
CA ASN A 75 -6.37 -41.65 3.24
C ASN A 75 -7.55 -42.21 2.47
N TYR A 76 -7.44 -42.37 1.15
CA TYR A 76 -8.52 -42.82 0.27
C TYR A 76 -8.06 -43.76 -0.85
N GLY A 77 -6.77 -44.12 -0.88
CA GLY A 77 -6.21 -44.98 -1.90
C GLY A 77 -6.60 -46.44 -1.78
N SER A 78 -6.11 -47.21 -2.75
CA SER A 78 -6.52 -48.59 -2.97
C SER A 78 -6.17 -49.56 -1.83
N HIS A 79 -5.27 -49.18 -0.92
CA HIS A 79 -4.89 -49.98 0.25
C HIS A 79 -5.98 -50.11 1.32
N ILE A 80 -6.89 -49.13 1.44
CA ILE A 80 -7.94 -49.12 2.47
C ILE A 80 -8.99 -50.21 2.22
N LYS A 81 -9.05 -50.75 0.99
CA LYS A 81 -9.98 -51.82 0.64
C LYS A 81 -9.59 -53.22 1.16
N TYR A 82 -8.37 -53.44 1.65
CA TYR A 82 -7.94 -54.81 2.00
C TYR A 82 -8.25 -55.22 3.45
N GLU A 83 -8.42 -54.30 4.41
CA GLU A 83 -8.82 -54.68 5.78
C GLU A 83 -10.25 -55.24 5.86
N PHE A 84 -11.12 -54.88 4.91
CA PHE A 84 -12.50 -55.38 4.87
C PHE A 84 -12.59 -56.82 4.32
N PHE A 85 -11.74 -57.18 3.35
CA PHE A 85 -11.77 -58.51 2.73
C PHE A 85 -10.94 -59.56 3.47
N GLU A 86 -9.96 -59.17 4.31
CA GLU A 86 -9.16 -60.11 5.12
C GLU A 86 -9.86 -60.60 6.41
N ARG A 87 -10.98 -59.99 6.82
CA ARG A 87 -11.77 -60.42 8.00
C ARG A 87 -12.92 -61.39 7.69
N LEU A 88 -13.11 -61.77 6.43
CA LEU A 88 -14.13 -62.76 6.08
C LEU A 88 -13.55 -64.17 6.22
N PRO A 89 -14.15 -65.05 7.05
CA PRO A 89 -13.72 -66.44 7.13
C PRO A 89 -14.01 -67.15 5.80
N ASN A 90 -13.11 -68.07 5.42
CA ASN A 90 -13.26 -68.97 4.25
C ASN A 90 -14.59 -69.72 4.26
#